data_AF-A0AAD5BW15-F1
#
_entry.id   AF-A0AAD5BW15-F1
#
_cell.length_a   1.000
_cell.length_b   1.000
_cell.length_c   1.000
_cell.angle_alpha   90.00
_cell.angle_beta   90.00
_cell.angle_gamma   90.00
#
_symmetry.space_group_name_H-M   'P 1'
#
loop_
_entity.id
_entity.type
_entity.pdbx_description
1 polymer ?
#
loop_
_entity_poly.entity_id
_entity_poly.type
_entity_poly.pdbx_seq_one_letter_code
_entity_poly.pdbx_strand_id
1 'polypeptide(L)'
;PTWQPVLVREGSEPDVFWDTLGGKTEYPKEKEIKRFVEDPHLFVCTFIEDAGSQPSDLKVKEIFSYTQDDLTTEDVLILDCYTEIFVWVGHNSVVKSMQQALSIGLV
;
A
#
# COMPACT_ATOMS: atom_id res chain seq x y z
N PRO A 1 -6.10 -6.57 34.73
CA PRO A 1 -6.89 -7.57 33.96
C PRO A 1 -6.03 -8.14 32.82
N THR A 2 -5.83 -9.46 32.78
CA THR A 2 -5.14 -10.13 31.68
C THR A 2 -6.13 -10.31 30.53
N TRP A 3 -5.93 -9.57 29.45
CA TRP A 3 -6.71 -9.68 28.23
C TRP A 3 -6.26 -10.97 27.51
N GLN A 4 -6.91 -12.08 27.80
CA GLN A 4 -6.66 -13.33 27.08
C GLN A 4 -7.57 -13.40 25.85
N PRO A 5 -6.99 -13.54 24.64
CA PRO A 5 -7.79 -13.73 23.44
C PRO A 5 -8.51 -15.08 23.49
N VAL A 6 -9.76 -15.10 23.05
CA VAL A 6 -10.55 -16.32 22.88
C VAL A 6 -10.61 -16.66 21.40
N LEU A 7 -10.22 -17.88 21.04
CA LEU A 7 -10.32 -18.35 19.65
C LEU A 7 -11.76 -18.73 19.33
N VAL A 8 -12.34 -18.07 18.34
CA VAL A 8 -13.71 -18.30 17.87
C VAL A 8 -13.66 -18.55 16.36
N ARG A 9 -14.36 -19.58 15.90
CA ARG A 9 -14.50 -19.86 14.46
C ARG A 9 -15.60 -18.98 13.88
N GLU A 10 -15.41 -18.53 12.65
CA GLU A 10 -16.45 -17.81 11.90
C GLU A 10 -17.75 -18.64 11.87
N GLY A 11 -18.87 -17.99 12.19
CA GLY A 11 -20.19 -18.62 12.29
C GLY A 11 -20.49 -19.27 13.65
N SER A 12 -19.55 -19.27 14.59
CA SER A 12 -19.70 -19.76 15.96
C SER A 12 -19.47 -18.65 17.00
N GLU A 13 -19.69 -17.40 16.61
CA GLU A 13 -19.54 -16.26 17.50
C GLU A 13 -20.65 -16.22 18.55
N PRO A 14 -20.31 -16.01 19.84
CA PRO A 14 -21.31 -15.89 20.90
C PRO A 14 -22.10 -14.58 20.77
N ASP A 15 -23.31 -14.52 21.31
CA ASP A 15 -24.19 -13.34 21.20
C ASP A 15 -23.52 -12.04 21.68
N VAL A 16 -22.71 -12.11 22.74
CA VAL A 16 -21.95 -10.97 23.28
C VAL A 16 -21.04 -10.30 22.23
N PHE A 17 -20.50 -11.07 21.27
CA PHE A 17 -19.70 -10.54 20.17
C PHE A 17 -20.55 -9.63 19.29
N TRP A 18 -21.73 -10.10 18.90
CA TRP A 18 -22.66 -9.36 18.05
C TRP A 18 -23.27 -8.16 18.78
N ASP A 19 -23.68 -8.33 20.04
CA ASP A 19 -24.24 -7.23 20.85
C ASP A 19 -23.26 -6.07 21.00
N THR A 20 -21.97 -6.37 21.16
CA THR A 20 -20.90 -5.35 21.24
C THR A 20 -20.75 -4.57 19.92
N LEU A 21 -21.06 -5.20 18.78
CA LEU A 21 -21.05 -4.57 17.46
C LEU A 21 -22.38 -3.87 17.10
N GLY A 22 -23.38 -3.89 18.00
CA GLY A 22 -24.71 -3.33 17.74
C GLY A 22 -25.71 -4.31 17.11
N GLY A 23 -25.44 -5.61 17.21
CA GLY A 23 -26.25 -6.70 16.68
C GLY A 23 -25.62 -7.37 15.46
N LYS A 24 -26.11 -8.57 15.13
CA LYS A 24 -25.64 -9.32 13.95
C LYS A 24 -26.26 -8.77 12.69
N THR A 25 -25.44 -8.34 11.74
CA THR A 25 -25.85 -7.92 10.39
C THR A 25 -25.26 -8.83 9.33
N GLU A 26 -25.76 -8.73 8.09
CA GLU A 26 -25.08 -9.34 6.96
C GLU A 26 -23.68 -8.72 6.79
N TYR A 27 -22.72 -9.56 6.42
CA TYR A 27 -21.34 -9.20 6.18
C TYR A 27 -20.79 -10.08 5.03
N PRO A 28 -19.71 -9.68 4.34
CA PRO A 28 -19.12 -10.47 3.27
C PRO A 28 -18.64 -11.84 3.77
N LYS A 29 -19.16 -12.93 3.20
CA LYS A 29 -18.81 -14.34 3.54
C LYS A 29 -18.02 -15.04 2.44
N GLU A 30 -17.64 -14.31 1.40
CA GLU A 30 -16.90 -14.86 0.27
C GLU A 30 -15.51 -15.27 0.75
N LYS A 31 -15.15 -16.53 0.51
CA LYS A 31 -13.76 -16.93 0.60
C LYS A 31 -13.05 -16.20 -0.52
N GLU A 32 -12.30 -15.16 -0.19
CA GLU A 32 -11.30 -14.64 -1.12
C GLU A 32 -10.47 -15.85 -1.56
N ILE A 33 -10.53 -16.15 -2.85
CA ILE A 33 -9.56 -17.07 -3.44
C ILE A 33 -8.24 -16.37 -3.15
N LYS A 34 -7.49 -16.90 -2.19
CA LYS A 34 -6.07 -16.58 -2.02
C LYS A 34 -5.39 -17.05 -3.29
N ARG A 35 -5.53 -16.27 -4.37
CA ARG A 35 -4.51 -16.23 -5.41
C ARG A 35 -3.23 -15.94 -4.64
N PHE A 36 -2.14 -16.58 -5.05
CA PHE A 36 -0.83 -16.17 -4.58
C PHE A 36 -0.69 -14.71 -5.02
N VAL A 37 -1.05 -13.78 -4.14
CA VAL A 37 -0.75 -12.36 -4.32
C VAL A 37 0.68 -12.29 -3.85
N GLU A 38 1.59 -12.03 -4.77
CA GLU A 38 2.97 -11.72 -4.39
C GLU A 38 2.93 -10.56 -3.39
N ASP A 39 3.81 -10.60 -2.39
CA ASP A 39 3.86 -9.56 -1.37
C ASP A 39 4.06 -8.20 -2.06
N PRO A 40 3.36 -7.12 -1.65
CA PRO A 40 3.47 -5.85 -2.35
C PRO A 40 4.91 -5.34 -2.39
N HIS A 41 5.33 -4.85 -3.55
CA HIS A 41 6.70 -4.38 -3.80
C HIS A 41 6.78 -2.86 -3.73
N LEU A 42 7.71 -2.33 -2.94
CA LEU A 42 7.95 -0.90 -2.82
C LEU A 42 9.20 -0.50 -3.61
N PHE A 43 9.09 0.57 -4.39
CA PHE A 43 10.19 1.10 -5.19
C PHE A 43 10.38 2.59 -4.95
N VAL A 44 11.64 3.03 -4.82
CA VAL A 44 12.00 4.44 -4.87
C VAL A 44 12.34 4.87 -6.30
N CYS A 45 11.80 6.01 -6.69
CA CYS A 45 11.99 6.64 -8.01
C CYS A 45 12.92 7.83 -7.90
N THR A 46 14.05 7.80 -8.60
CA THR A 46 15.01 8.91 -8.68
C THR A 46 15.07 9.45 -10.10
N PHE A 47 14.87 10.76 -10.24
CA PHE A 47 14.96 11.47 -11.51
C PHE A 47 16.38 12.00 -11.70
N ILE A 48 17.04 11.66 -12.80
CA ILE A 48 18.34 12.22 -13.15
C ILE A 48 18.13 13.36 -14.14
N GLU A 49 18.53 14.55 -13.74
CA GLU A 49 18.60 15.70 -14.65
C GLU A 49 19.92 15.67 -15.41
N ASP A 50 19.88 15.32 -16.70
CA ASP A 50 20.99 15.64 -17.60
C ASP A 50 20.82 17.08 -18.08
N ALA A 51 21.86 17.89 -17.86
CA ALA A 51 21.89 19.35 -18.02
C ALA A 51 21.71 19.87 -19.47
N GLY A 52 20.99 19.17 -20.34
CA GLY A 52 20.80 19.58 -21.73
C GLY A 52 19.74 18.86 -22.57
N SER A 53 18.98 17.88 -22.06
CA SER A 53 18.01 17.13 -22.88
C SER A 53 16.74 16.72 -22.12
N GLN A 54 15.59 16.73 -22.80
CA GLN A 54 14.36 16.04 -22.39
C GLN A 54 14.58 14.50 -22.41
N PRO A 55 13.76 13.66 -21.74
CA PRO A 55 13.25 13.70 -20.36
C PRO A 55 14.28 13.12 -19.37
N SER A 56 14.11 13.37 -18.08
CA SER A 56 14.94 12.79 -17.02
C SER A 56 14.92 11.26 -17.06
N ASP A 57 16.09 10.62 -17.10
CA ASP A 57 16.18 9.17 -16.90
C ASP A 57 15.62 8.83 -15.51
N LEU A 58 14.60 7.96 -15.48
CA LEU A 58 14.00 7.45 -14.26
C LEU A 58 14.78 6.22 -13.80
N LYS A 59 15.43 6.31 -12.63
CA LYS A 59 15.99 5.15 -11.96
C LYS A 59 15.03 4.65 -10.88
N VAL A 60 14.80 3.35 -10.88
CA VAL A 60 13.91 2.68 -9.93
C VAL A 60 14.73 1.67 -9.13
N LYS A 61 14.58 1.67 -7.81
CA LYS A 61 15.23 0.69 -6.91
C LYS A 61 14.21 0.14 -5.94
N GLU A 62 14.19 -1.18 -5.80
CA GLU A 62 13.33 -1.87 -4.84
C GLU A 62 13.83 -1.70 -3.39
N ILE A 63 12.88 -1.54 -2.47
CA ILE A 63 13.07 -1.50 -1.02
C ILE A 63 12.42 -2.77 -0.44
N PHE A 64 13.25 -3.65 0.11
CA PHE A 64 12.80 -4.90 0.74
C PHE A 64 12.49 -4.69 2.23
N SER A 65 11.53 -5.44 2.76
CA SER A 65 11.16 -5.40 4.19
C SER A 65 10.86 -3.99 4.70
N TYR A 66 10.17 -3.20 3.88
CA TYR A 66 9.87 -1.80 4.16
C TYR A 66 8.89 -1.63 5.33
N THR A 67 8.94 -0.46 5.91
CA THR A 67 8.05 0.05 6.95
C THR A 67 7.53 1.43 6.56
N GLN A 68 6.71 2.04 7.41
CA GLN A 68 6.24 3.40 7.16
C GLN A 68 7.37 4.44 7.17
N ASP A 69 8.46 4.19 7.89
CA ASP A 69 9.59 5.13 7.99
C ASP A 69 10.37 5.25 6.66
N ASP A 70 10.20 4.30 5.74
CA ASP A 70 10.79 4.33 4.40
C ASP A 70 10.05 5.28 3.44
N LEU A 71 8.89 5.81 3.83
CA LEU A 71 8.12 6.81 3.06
C LEU A 71 8.65 8.24 3.34
N THR A 72 9.84 8.52 2.83
CA THR A 72 10.65 9.73 3.08
C THR A 72 10.15 10.97 2.34
N THR A 73 9.95 12.09 3.04
CA THR A 73 9.31 13.32 2.49
C THR A 73 9.93 13.89 1.22
N GLU A 74 11.15 13.51 0.88
CA GLU A 74 11.94 13.97 -0.26
C GLU A 74 11.75 13.11 -1.53
N ASP A 75 11.25 11.88 -1.39
CA ASP A 75 11.25 10.90 -2.48
C ASP A 75 9.88 10.76 -3.16
N VAL A 76 9.87 10.06 -4.29
CA VAL A 76 8.67 9.52 -4.92
C VAL A 76 8.78 8.01 -4.87
N LEU A 77 7.75 7.34 -4.37
CA LEU A 77 7.72 5.88 -4.25
C LEU A 77 6.53 5.27 -4.97
N ILE A 78 6.70 4.06 -5.47
CA ILE A 78 5.65 3.24 -6.07
C ILE A 78 5.45 2.01 -5.19
N LEU A 79 4.21 1.77 -4.77
CA LEU A 79 3.81 0.52 -4.14
C LEU A 79 2.96 -0.27 -5.14
N ASP A 80 3.52 -1.38 -5.64
CA ASP A 80 2.84 -2.33 -6.50
C ASP A 80 2.16 -3.40 -5.64
N CYS A 81 0.83 -3.40 -5.62
CA CYS A 81 0.00 -4.38 -4.90
C CYS A 81 -0.62 -5.42 -5.86
N TYR A 82 -0.03 -5.63 -7.05
CA TYR A 82 -0.44 -6.54 -8.13
C TYR A 82 -1.77 -6.15 -8.81
N THR A 83 -2.81 -5.88 -8.03
CA THR A 83 -4.14 -5.44 -8.51
C THR A 83 -4.24 -3.93 -8.65
N GLU A 84 -3.48 -3.20 -7.85
CA GLU A 84 -3.50 -1.74 -7.76
C GLU A 84 -2.08 -1.22 -7.58
N ILE A 85 -1.82 -0.04 -8.14
CA ILE A 85 -0.54 0.67 -7.99
C ILE A 85 -0.83 1.96 -7.24
N PHE A 86 -0.07 2.21 -6.18
CA PHE A 86 -0.11 3.47 -5.43
C PHE A 86 1.17 4.25 -5.69
N VAL A 87 1.02 5.54 -5.95
CA VAL A 87 2.15 6.47 -6.06
C VAL A 87 2.16 7.37 -4.83
N TRP A 88 3.22 7.24 -4.04
CA TRP A 88 3.47 8.09 -2.89
C TRP A 88 4.36 9.25 -3.33
N VAL A 89 3.89 10.49 -3.12
CA VAL A 89 4.61 11.71 -3.49
C VAL A 89 4.99 12.44 -2.23
N GLY A 90 6.29 12.45 -1.91
CA GLY A 90 6.81 13.15 -0.75
C GLY A 90 6.57 14.65 -0.85
N HIS A 91 6.23 15.27 0.28
CA HIS A 91 5.92 16.70 0.36
C HIS A 91 7.05 17.60 -0.21
N ASN A 92 8.29 17.20 0.04
CA ASN A 92 9.52 17.89 -0.38
C ASN A 92 10.08 17.35 -1.71
N SER A 93 9.43 16.39 -2.36
CA SER A 93 9.93 15.77 -3.59
C SER A 93 9.97 16.74 -4.79
N VAL A 94 10.76 16.38 -5.80
CA VAL A 94 10.88 17.17 -7.05
C VAL A 94 9.60 17.14 -7.90
N VAL A 95 8.77 16.11 -7.73
CA VAL A 95 7.51 15.96 -8.45
C VAL A 95 6.44 16.78 -7.73
N LYS A 96 5.95 17.85 -8.38
CA LYS A 96 4.95 18.75 -7.81
C LYS A 96 3.54 18.59 -8.40
N SER A 97 3.36 17.74 -9.41
CA SER A 97 2.06 17.55 -10.08
C SER A 97 1.61 16.09 -10.07
N MET A 98 0.31 15.90 -9.84
CA MET A 98 -0.33 14.58 -9.90
C MET A 98 -0.25 13.98 -11.31
N GLN A 99 -0.23 14.79 -12.37
CA GLN A 99 -0.07 14.28 -13.73
C GLN A 99 1.31 13.64 -13.94
N GLN A 100 2.37 14.26 -13.43
CA GLN A 100 3.72 13.67 -13.48
C GLN A 100 3.78 12.39 -12.62
N ALA A 101 3.23 12.42 -11.40
CA ALA A 101 3.14 11.25 -10.53
C ALA A 101 2.43 10.06 -11.21
N LEU A 102 1.30 10.32 -11.88
CA LEU A 102 0.55 9.30 -12.61
C LEU A 102 1.32 8.75 -13.81
N SER A 103 2.07 9.58 -14.53
CA SER A 103 2.88 9.10 -15.66
C SER A 103 3.96 8.08 -15.25
N ILE A 104 4.44 8.16 -14.01
CA ILE A 104 5.44 7.23 -13.44
C ILE A 104 4.82 5.87 -13.11
N GLY A 105 3.58 5.84 -12.63
CA GLY A 105 2.88 4.59 -12.32
C GLY A 105 2.26 3.87 -13.54
N LEU A 106 2.29 4.50 -14.72
CA LEU A 106 1.75 3.96 -15.97
C LEU A 106 2.82 3.37 -16.91
N VAL A 107 4.08 3.31 -16.46
CA VAL A 107 5.21 2.75 -17.22
C VAL A 107 5.08 1.24 -17.36
#